data_AF-A0A1L7UND3-F1
#
_entry.id   AF-A0A1L7UND3-F1
#
_cell.length_a   1.000
_cell.length_b   1.000
_cell.length_c   1.000
_cell.angle_alpha   90.00
_cell.angle_beta   90.00
_cell.angle_gamma   90.00
#
_symmetry.space_group_name_H-M   'P 1'
#
loop_
_entity.id
_entity.type
_entity.pdbx_description
1 polymer ?
#
loop_
_entity_poly.entity_id
_entity_poly.type
_entity_poly.pdbx_seq_one_letter_code
_entity_poly.pdbx_strand_id
1 'polypeptide(L)'
;MSWIATIALSEFVSRSWEGVCRSMPSSKLCTLESYRFRSWSHTLTQLSSALEDPGVDFKSIQKTLKGEQDILNSVRGCDYTTNIPLLRTISKLNTSLVQALPFEYKTQFKRHLVDQILQTSDINELGNMSTTLKEGPDHDVGTLIAMQRLIVLADQGNLTDHKGLVLDEAAVTIGADLGIQSLARLQGEYKDVIVEWLRYDGSWADKSVSSRLLKRLSTMASLLSDKATQRLTGTLQCQGYFHEPARNCFGLVYMIPTTDLTPRTLYQLIDEMVPEKKKPRFRPPLEYRFRLALDLCRSVQALHKINWLHRNIHSMNVICLSPPGVRDAEAAQDMRLMGLGASREDTHDSFTQGHDEEAQLRNYQHPSYLGGARYQVEFDCYSLGLVLLEIGLWSTLSRLGKGFKGMDDEAFRRNIIQKYVTQLEMTMGSNYMEAVRWCIECEPVSIPQQGSQSQSLEEMVMGRLHIL
;
A
#
# COMPACT_ATOMS: atom_id res chain seq x y z
N MET A 1 6.76 -28.07 30.54
CA MET A 1 5.64 -27.80 31.47
C MET A 1 5.27 -26.32 31.57
N SER A 2 6.22 -25.39 31.76
CA SER A 2 5.88 -23.95 31.89
C SER A 2 5.22 -23.36 30.64
N TRP A 3 5.59 -23.84 29.45
CA TRP A 3 4.96 -23.49 28.18
C TRP A 3 3.44 -23.77 28.17
N ILE A 4 3.07 -25.03 28.39
CA ILE A 4 1.69 -25.51 28.37
C ILE A 4 0.82 -24.75 29.38
N ALA A 5 1.36 -24.51 30.58
CA ALA A 5 0.68 -23.71 31.59
C ALA A 5 0.46 -22.24 31.15
N THR A 6 1.36 -21.69 30.34
CA THR A 6 1.23 -20.33 29.80
C THR A 6 0.15 -20.26 28.71
N ILE A 7 0.09 -21.24 27.80
CA ILE A 7 -1.01 -21.34 26.82
C ILE A 7 -2.36 -21.48 27.52
N ALA A 8 -2.47 -22.41 28.48
CA ALA A 8 -3.73 -22.61 29.20
C ALA A 8 -4.20 -21.32 29.92
N LEU A 9 -3.25 -20.55 30.45
CA LEU A 9 -3.56 -19.25 31.07
C LEU A 9 -3.96 -18.20 30.02
N SER A 10 -3.31 -18.14 28.86
CA SER A 10 -3.68 -17.20 27.79
C SER A 10 -5.07 -17.49 27.20
N GLU A 11 -5.44 -18.76 27.08
CA GLU A 11 -6.80 -19.16 26.71
C GLU A 11 -7.84 -18.70 27.74
N PHE A 12 -7.52 -18.79 29.04
CA PHE A 12 -8.41 -18.29 30.08
C PHE A 12 -8.60 -16.77 29.97
N VAL A 13 -7.51 -16.01 29.84
CA VAL A 13 -7.55 -14.55 29.68
C VAL A 13 -8.29 -14.15 28.40
N SER A 14 -8.16 -14.92 27.32
CA SER A 14 -8.92 -14.71 26.07
C SER A 14 -10.44 -14.74 26.30
N ARG A 15 -10.94 -15.64 27.16
CA ARG A 15 -12.37 -15.71 27.50
C ARG A 15 -12.81 -14.52 28.34
N SER A 16 -11.97 -14.04 29.27
CA SER A 16 -12.25 -12.81 30.02
C SER A 16 -12.38 -11.60 29.09
N TRP A 17 -11.52 -11.50 28.07
CA TRP A 17 -11.60 -10.46 27.05
C TRP A 17 -12.94 -10.44 26.30
N GLU A 18 -13.48 -11.60 25.93
CA GLU A 18 -14.79 -11.67 25.26
C GLU A 18 -15.92 -11.10 26.13
N GLY A 19 -15.91 -11.39 27.43
CA GLY A 19 -16.88 -10.84 28.37
C GLY A 19 -16.76 -9.31 28.50
N VAL A 20 -15.55 -8.80 28.62
CA VAL A 20 -15.27 -7.36 28.76
C VAL A 20 -15.65 -6.60 27.49
N CYS A 21 -15.29 -7.10 26.31
CA CYS A 21 -15.64 -6.46 25.03
C CYS A 21 -17.16 -6.38 24.83
N ARG A 22 -17.92 -7.41 25.21
CA ARG A 22 -19.39 -7.39 25.18
C ARG A 22 -19.98 -6.32 26.11
N SER A 23 -19.32 -6.03 27.22
CA SER A 23 -19.78 -5.01 28.20
C SER A 23 -19.43 -3.57 27.81
N MET A 24 -18.45 -3.38 26.91
CA MET A 24 -17.96 -2.05 26.47
C MET A 24 -17.81 -1.95 24.95
N PRO A 25 -18.90 -2.13 24.17
CA PRO A 25 -18.82 -2.20 22.71
C PRO A 25 -18.35 -0.89 22.05
N SER A 26 -18.48 0.27 22.73
CA SER A 26 -18.05 1.58 22.19
C SER A 26 -16.65 2.00 22.64
N SER A 27 -15.96 1.19 23.46
CA SER A 27 -14.63 1.53 23.96
C SER A 27 -13.53 1.25 22.94
N LYS A 28 -12.98 2.32 22.35
CA LYS A 28 -11.92 2.22 21.33
C LYS A 28 -10.69 1.44 21.80
N LEU A 29 -10.28 1.73 23.04
CA LEU A 29 -9.11 1.10 23.65
C LEU A 29 -9.37 -0.36 23.99
N CYS A 30 -10.58 -0.72 24.42
CA CYS A 30 -10.94 -2.10 24.70
C CYS A 30 -10.88 -2.97 23.43
N THR A 31 -11.48 -2.49 22.33
CA THR A 31 -11.43 -3.19 21.04
C THR A 31 -9.99 -3.43 20.61
N LEU A 32 -9.16 -2.38 20.53
CA LEU A 32 -7.76 -2.53 20.08
C LEU A 32 -6.96 -3.50 20.97
N GLU A 33 -7.04 -3.35 22.30
CA GLU A 33 -6.26 -4.20 23.21
C GLU A 33 -6.71 -5.67 23.19
N SER A 34 -7.99 -5.94 22.92
CA SER A 34 -8.46 -7.31 22.70
C SER A 34 -7.86 -7.95 21.44
N TYR A 35 -7.71 -7.19 20.35
CA TYR A 35 -7.07 -7.67 19.12
C TYR A 35 -5.57 -7.89 19.33
N ARG A 36 -4.88 -6.98 20.04
CA ARG A 36 -3.48 -7.15 20.44
C ARG A 36 -3.30 -8.40 21.28
N PHE A 37 -4.13 -8.63 22.29
CA PHE A 37 -4.02 -9.82 23.13
C PHE A 37 -4.24 -11.12 22.33
N ARG A 38 -5.30 -11.17 21.51
CA ARG A 38 -5.58 -12.34 20.65
C ARG A 38 -4.43 -12.65 19.70
N SER A 39 -3.86 -11.63 19.07
CA SER A 39 -2.72 -11.80 18.18
C SER A 39 -1.48 -12.29 18.92
N TRP A 40 -1.22 -11.75 20.12
CA TRP A 40 -0.13 -12.22 20.96
C TRP A 40 -0.33 -13.70 21.36
N SER A 41 -1.55 -14.07 21.77
CA SER A 41 -1.86 -15.46 22.15
C SER A 41 -1.73 -16.41 20.95
N HIS A 42 -2.09 -15.98 19.74
CA HIS A 42 -1.88 -16.76 18.53
C HIS A 42 -0.39 -16.97 18.25
N THR A 43 0.41 -15.92 18.28
CA THR A 43 1.87 -16.00 18.09
C THR A 43 2.52 -16.87 19.16
N LEU A 44 2.03 -16.81 20.40
CA LEU A 44 2.43 -17.73 21.45
C LEU A 44 2.20 -19.17 20.95
N THR A 45 0.99 -19.58 20.56
CA THR A 45 0.77 -20.98 20.13
C THR A 45 1.73 -21.48 19.03
N GLN A 46 2.20 -20.61 18.15
CA GLN A 46 3.17 -20.96 17.09
C GLN A 46 4.60 -21.18 17.59
N LEU A 47 4.97 -20.62 18.75
CA LEU A 47 6.28 -20.77 19.37
C LEU A 47 6.59 -22.21 19.81
N SER A 48 5.60 -23.11 19.77
CA SER A 48 5.75 -24.52 20.17
C SER A 48 6.73 -25.32 19.30
N SER A 49 7.09 -24.84 18.10
CA SER A 49 8.12 -25.49 17.26
C SER A 49 9.55 -25.19 17.75
N ALA A 50 9.74 -24.19 18.61
CA ALA A 50 11.04 -23.71 19.08
C ALA A 50 11.25 -23.96 20.60
N LEU A 51 10.82 -25.12 21.10
CA LEU A 51 10.81 -25.49 22.53
C LEU A 51 12.19 -25.51 23.25
N GLU A 52 13.26 -25.06 22.60
CA GLU A 52 14.61 -24.98 23.14
C GLU A 52 15.23 -23.58 23.09
N ASP A 53 14.47 -22.51 22.81
CA ASP A 53 15.05 -21.16 22.87
C ASP A 53 15.24 -20.69 24.33
N PRO A 54 16.49 -20.50 24.83
CA PRO A 54 16.76 -20.14 26.21
C PRO A 54 16.29 -18.73 26.60
N GLY A 55 15.81 -17.94 25.65
CA GLY A 55 15.52 -16.51 25.81
C GLY A 55 14.14 -16.14 26.40
N VAL A 56 13.20 -17.07 26.50
CA VAL A 56 11.80 -16.73 26.89
C VAL A 56 11.52 -16.97 28.36
N ASP A 57 11.31 -15.89 29.13
CA ASP A 57 10.93 -15.96 30.55
C ASP A 57 9.42 -16.20 30.73
N PHE A 58 9.04 -17.48 30.65
CA PHE A 58 7.66 -17.92 30.87
C PHE A 58 7.10 -17.56 32.25
N LYS A 59 7.93 -17.43 33.29
CA LYS A 59 7.44 -17.07 34.63
C LYS A 59 6.98 -15.61 34.67
N SER A 60 7.75 -14.72 34.06
CA SER A 60 7.38 -13.31 33.91
C SER A 60 6.12 -13.13 33.06
N ILE A 61 6.01 -13.89 31.95
CA ILE A 61 4.80 -13.91 31.11
C ILE A 61 3.58 -14.34 31.93
N GLN A 62 3.68 -15.45 32.67
CA GLN A 62 2.58 -15.93 33.52
C GLN A 62 2.17 -14.92 34.59
N LYS A 63 3.12 -14.20 35.20
CA LYS A 63 2.83 -13.12 36.15
C LYS A 63 2.06 -11.98 35.48
N THR A 64 2.47 -11.59 34.28
CA THR A 64 1.82 -10.53 33.49
C THR A 64 0.39 -10.93 33.11
N LEU A 65 0.18 -12.16 32.65
CA LEU A 65 -1.15 -12.71 32.32
C LEU A 65 -2.09 -12.73 33.53
N LYS A 66 -1.60 -13.13 34.71
CA LYS A 66 -2.40 -13.09 35.95
C LYS A 66 -2.80 -11.67 36.32
N GLY A 67 -1.87 -10.72 36.22
CA GLY A 67 -2.16 -9.31 36.47
C GLY A 67 -3.22 -8.76 35.49
N GLU A 68 -3.16 -9.15 34.22
CA GLU A 68 -4.16 -8.77 33.23
C GLU A 68 -5.53 -9.38 33.55
N GLN A 69 -5.56 -10.67 33.92
CA GLN A 69 -6.77 -11.38 34.34
C GLN A 69 -7.45 -10.69 35.54
N ASP A 70 -6.68 -10.30 36.55
CA ASP A 70 -7.19 -9.62 37.75
C ASP A 70 -7.82 -8.27 37.41
N ILE A 71 -7.21 -7.53 36.48
CA ILE A 71 -7.75 -6.25 36.01
C ILE A 71 -9.02 -6.49 35.19
N LEU A 72 -9.04 -7.43 34.25
CA LEU A 72 -10.22 -7.76 33.44
C LEU A 72 -11.40 -8.17 34.31
N ASN A 73 -11.17 -8.96 35.36
CA ASN A 73 -12.21 -9.35 36.33
C ASN A 73 -12.73 -8.17 37.17
N SER A 74 -11.93 -7.10 37.28
CA SER A 74 -12.29 -5.88 37.99
C SER A 74 -13.08 -4.89 37.13
N VAL A 75 -13.03 -5.02 35.81
CA VAL A 75 -13.83 -4.20 34.89
C VAL A 75 -15.30 -4.56 35.04
N ARG A 76 -16.13 -3.61 35.51
CA ARG A 76 -17.57 -3.80 35.69
C ARG A 76 -18.36 -2.79 34.86
N GLY A 77 -19.25 -3.30 34.00
CA GLY A 77 -20.29 -2.50 33.34
C GLY A 77 -19.80 -1.38 32.42
N CYS A 78 -20.70 -0.42 32.14
CA CYS A 78 -20.51 0.67 31.17
C CYS A 78 -19.86 1.96 31.76
N ASP A 79 -19.25 1.91 32.95
CA ASP A 79 -18.64 3.10 33.56
C ASP A 79 -17.26 3.40 32.92
N TYR A 80 -17.31 4.13 31.81
CA TYR A 80 -16.12 4.54 31.06
C TYR A 80 -15.11 5.32 31.91
N THR A 81 -15.56 6.14 32.86
CA THR A 81 -14.67 6.95 33.71
C THR A 81 -13.81 6.10 34.62
N THR A 82 -14.38 5.05 35.23
CA THR A 82 -13.66 4.13 36.10
C THR A 82 -12.83 3.11 35.31
N ASN A 83 -13.27 2.74 34.10
CA ASN A 83 -12.62 1.72 33.29
C ASN A 83 -11.41 2.21 32.47
N ILE A 84 -11.33 3.50 32.10
CA ILE A 84 -10.20 4.03 31.30
C ILE A 84 -8.82 3.80 31.96
N PRO A 85 -8.61 4.09 33.26
CA PRO A 85 -7.32 3.82 33.91
C PRO A 85 -6.95 2.33 33.92
N LEU A 86 -7.93 1.44 34.08
CA LEU A 86 -7.75 -0.01 34.03
C LEU A 86 -7.31 -0.45 32.63
N LEU A 87 -7.98 0.02 31.59
CA LEU A 87 -7.64 -0.28 30.19
C LEU A 87 -6.25 0.25 29.79
N ARG A 88 -5.83 1.42 30.31
CA ARG A 88 -4.45 1.91 30.12
C ARG A 88 -3.42 1.01 30.80
N THR A 89 -3.77 0.42 31.94
CA THR A 89 -2.90 -0.53 32.63
C THR A 89 -2.78 -1.83 31.84
N ILE A 90 -3.90 -2.35 31.31
CA ILE A 90 -3.92 -3.48 30.38
C ILE A 90 -3.04 -3.21 29.15
N SER A 91 -3.12 -2.02 28.54
CA SER A 91 -2.29 -1.68 27.39
C SER A 91 -0.79 -1.76 27.68
N LYS A 92 -0.37 -1.40 28.91
CA LYS A 92 1.02 -1.59 29.36
C LYS A 92 1.37 -3.07 29.50
N LEU A 93 0.49 -3.89 30.09
CA LEU A 93 0.71 -5.33 30.22
C LEU A 93 0.81 -6.01 28.86
N ASN A 94 -0.10 -5.72 27.92
CA ASN A 94 -0.02 -6.20 26.54
C ASN A 94 1.29 -5.80 25.86
N THR A 95 1.77 -4.58 26.10
CA THR A 95 3.07 -4.14 25.58
C THR A 95 4.22 -4.95 26.18
N SER A 96 4.19 -5.26 27.47
CA SER A 96 5.16 -6.14 28.12
C SER A 96 5.10 -7.58 27.58
N LEU A 97 3.90 -8.11 27.32
CA LEU A 97 3.71 -9.43 26.70
C LEU A 97 4.36 -9.51 25.30
N VAL A 98 4.14 -8.50 24.46
CA VAL A 98 4.76 -8.41 23.13
C VAL A 98 6.27 -8.24 23.23
N GLN A 99 6.76 -7.44 24.18
CA GLN A 99 8.21 -7.24 24.39
C GLN A 99 8.93 -8.53 24.82
N ALA A 100 8.23 -9.42 25.52
CA ALA A 100 8.74 -10.72 25.97
C ALA A 100 8.85 -11.77 24.86
N LEU A 101 8.25 -11.54 23.67
CA LEU A 101 8.43 -12.41 22.52
C LEU A 101 9.87 -12.28 21.95
N PRO A 102 10.45 -13.35 21.37
CA PRO A 102 11.67 -13.22 20.59
C PRO A 102 11.46 -12.33 19.34
N PHE A 103 12.54 -11.79 18.78
CA PHE A 103 12.47 -10.82 17.68
C PHE A 103 11.66 -11.30 16.47
N GLU A 104 11.90 -12.53 16.01
CA GLU A 104 11.19 -13.12 14.86
C GLU A 104 9.67 -13.22 15.12
N TYR A 105 9.28 -13.55 16.34
CA TYR A 105 7.88 -13.65 16.76
C TYR A 105 7.22 -12.27 16.93
N LYS A 106 7.97 -11.20 17.21
CA LYS A 106 7.40 -9.82 17.20
C LYS A 106 6.91 -9.44 15.79
N THR A 107 7.65 -9.84 14.76
CA THR A 107 7.23 -9.64 13.36
C THR A 107 5.99 -10.46 13.03
N GLN A 108 5.94 -11.72 13.45
CA GLN A 108 4.76 -12.58 13.29
C GLN A 108 3.54 -12.03 14.02
N PHE A 109 3.70 -11.54 15.25
CA PHE A 109 2.66 -10.86 16.01
C PHE A 109 2.10 -9.66 15.24
N LYS A 110 2.98 -8.79 14.72
CA LYS A 110 2.55 -7.60 13.97
C LYS A 110 1.78 -8.00 12.71
N ARG A 111 2.25 -9.02 11.98
CA ARG A 111 1.58 -9.55 10.78
C ARG A 111 0.18 -10.07 11.12
N HIS A 112 0.08 -10.96 12.11
CA HIS A 112 -1.20 -11.51 12.54
C HIS A 112 -2.17 -10.43 13.04
N LEU A 113 -1.68 -9.42 13.76
CA LEU A 113 -2.51 -8.30 14.22
C LEU A 113 -3.12 -7.54 13.03
N VAL A 114 -2.31 -7.20 12.03
CA VAL A 114 -2.79 -6.53 10.81
C VAL A 114 -3.79 -7.42 10.09
N ASP A 115 -3.46 -8.69 9.84
CA ASP A 115 -4.34 -9.63 9.13
C ASP A 115 -5.70 -9.80 9.85
N GLN A 116 -5.68 -9.96 11.18
CA GLN A 116 -6.89 -10.08 11.98
C GLN A 116 -7.77 -8.82 11.90
N ILE A 117 -7.16 -7.62 11.93
CA ILE A 117 -7.93 -6.37 11.85
C ILE A 117 -8.50 -6.17 10.44
N LEU A 118 -7.74 -6.47 9.39
CA LEU A 118 -8.18 -6.27 8.01
C LEU A 118 -9.27 -7.25 7.58
N GLN A 119 -9.43 -8.38 8.27
CA GLN A 119 -10.56 -9.30 8.10
C GLN A 119 -11.88 -8.79 8.71
N THR A 120 -11.83 -7.77 9.56
CA THR A 120 -13.03 -7.21 10.20
C THR A 120 -13.81 -6.33 9.22
N SER A 121 -15.12 -6.55 9.13
CA SER A 121 -16.05 -5.72 8.34
C SER A 121 -16.87 -4.74 9.18
N ASP A 122 -16.65 -4.69 10.50
CA ASP A 122 -17.30 -3.72 11.39
C ASP A 122 -16.63 -2.34 11.26
N ILE A 123 -17.34 -1.40 10.65
CA ILE A 123 -16.90 -0.02 10.40
C ILE A 123 -16.60 0.74 11.70
N ASN A 124 -17.32 0.45 12.78
CA ASN A 124 -17.11 1.10 14.08
C ASN A 124 -15.84 0.57 14.73
N GLU A 125 -15.59 -0.74 14.69
CA GLU A 125 -14.34 -1.31 15.19
C GLU A 125 -13.13 -0.76 14.42
N LEU A 126 -13.19 -0.76 13.09
CA LEU A 126 -12.14 -0.19 12.24
C LEU A 126 -11.93 1.31 12.53
N GLY A 127 -13.01 2.07 12.70
CA GLY A 127 -12.95 3.51 13.03
C GLY A 127 -12.31 3.77 14.39
N ASN A 128 -12.63 2.92 15.37
CA ASN A 128 -12.08 3.00 16.71
C ASN A 128 -10.58 2.67 16.72
N MET A 129 -10.18 1.60 16.04
CA MET A 129 -8.77 1.18 15.98
C MET A 129 -7.91 2.17 15.19
N SER A 130 -8.35 2.62 14.00
CA SER A 130 -7.63 3.61 13.20
C SER A 130 -7.45 4.94 13.96
N THR A 131 -8.46 5.39 14.70
CA THR A 131 -8.33 6.61 15.53
C THR A 131 -7.30 6.43 16.65
N THR A 132 -7.29 5.25 17.29
CA THR A 132 -6.39 4.96 18.41
C THR A 132 -4.95 4.82 17.95
N LEU A 133 -4.75 4.22 16.78
CA LEU A 133 -3.45 4.03 16.14
C LEU A 133 -3.06 5.22 15.24
N LYS A 134 -3.78 6.34 15.29
CA LYS A 134 -3.50 7.48 14.42
C LYS A 134 -2.11 8.07 14.67
N GLU A 135 -1.57 7.98 15.88
CA GLU A 135 -0.28 8.59 16.23
C GLU A 135 0.64 7.56 16.89
N GLY A 136 1.94 7.75 16.76
CA GLY A 136 2.96 6.88 17.36
C GLY A 136 3.56 5.86 16.39
N PRO A 137 4.26 4.82 16.91
CA PRO A 137 5.07 3.91 16.10
C PRO A 137 4.26 3.01 15.16
N ASP A 138 2.97 2.80 15.43
CA ASP A 138 2.08 1.95 14.64
C ASP A 138 1.11 2.76 13.75
N HIS A 139 1.43 4.03 13.46
CA HIS A 139 0.59 4.88 12.61
C HIS A 139 0.37 4.34 11.18
N ASP A 140 1.32 3.59 10.65
CA ASP A 140 1.16 2.90 9.35
C ASP A 140 0.01 1.89 9.41
N VAL A 141 -0.10 1.14 10.53
CA VAL A 141 -1.21 0.20 10.76
C VAL A 141 -2.52 0.96 10.90
N GLY A 142 -2.53 2.07 11.65
CA GLY A 142 -3.70 2.95 11.75
C GLY A 142 -4.20 3.46 10.39
N THR A 143 -3.26 3.76 9.49
CA THR A 143 -3.54 4.19 8.11
C THR A 143 -4.17 3.08 7.28
N LEU A 144 -3.61 1.86 7.31
CA LEU A 144 -4.18 0.69 6.62
C LEU A 144 -5.61 0.39 7.10
N ILE A 145 -5.86 0.48 8.41
CA ILE A 145 -7.20 0.28 8.99
C ILE A 145 -8.17 1.36 8.53
N ALA A 146 -7.72 2.61 8.46
CA ALA A 146 -8.54 3.71 7.95
C ALA A 146 -8.93 3.49 6.48
N MET A 147 -7.99 3.02 5.66
CA MET A 147 -8.26 2.65 4.25
C MET A 147 -9.26 1.51 4.16
N GLN A 148 -9.04 0.41 4.91
CA GLN A 148 -9.96 -0.73 4.94
C GLN A 148 -11.38 -0.30 5.34
N ARG A 149 -11.50 0.59 6.33
CA ARG A 149 -12.79 1.13 6.75
C ARG A 149 -13.51 1.87 5.63
N LEU A 150 -12.79 2.69 4.86
CA LEU A 150 -13.35 3.44 3.73
C LEU A 150 -13.77 2.50 2.60
N ILE A 151 -12.99 1.45 2.33
CA ILE A 151 -13.36 0.40 1.35
C ILE A 151 -14.64 -0.31 1.78
N VAL A 152 -14.76 -0.71 3.05
CA VAL A 152 -15.98 -1.36 3.57
C VAL A 152 -17.18 -0.42 3.53
N LEU A 153 -17.01 0.85 3.86
CA LEU A 153 -18.06 1.88 3.74
C LEU A 153 -18.53 2.03 2.29
N ALA A 154 -17.59 2.06 1.34
CA ALA A 154 -17.89 2.12 -0.08
C ALA A 154 -18.66 0.90 -0.55
N ASP A 155 -18.20 -0.30 -0.21
CA ASP A 155 -18.87 -1.53 -0.62
C ASP A 155 -20.34 -1.55 -0.18
N GLN A 156 -20.60 -1.20 1.09
CA GLN A 156 -21.96 -1.10 1.67
C GLN A 156 -22.80 0.06 1.11
N GLY A 157 -22.24 0.93 0.25
CA GLY A 157 -22.93 2.12 -0.25
C GLY A 157 -23.16 3.19 0.83
N ASN A 158 -22.46 3.06 1.96
CA ASN A 158 -22.53 3.94 3.12
C ASN A 158 -21.43 5.01 3.14
N LEU A 159 -20.53 4.99 2.15
CA LEU A 159 -19.64 6.11 1.90
C LEU A 159 -20.54 7.29 1.54
N THR A 160 -20.63 8.28 2.44
CA THR A 160 -21.45 9.46 2.20
C THR A 160 -21.09 10.01 0.83
N ASP A 161 -22.07 10.22 -0.05
CA ASP A 161 -21.89 10.92 -1.32
C ASP A 161 -21.17 12.24 -1.00
N HIS A 162 -19.85 12.25 -1.11
CA HIS A 162 -19.04 13.42 -0.88
C HIS A 162 -19.21 14.30 -2.12
N LYS A 163 -20.39 14.90 -2.29
CA LYS A 163 -20.67 15.89 -3.32
C LYS A 163 -19.62 17.00 -3.33
N GLY A 164 -18.96 17.25 -2.19
CA GLY A 164 -17.85 18.19 -2.07
C GLY A 164 -16.55 17.76 -2.77
N LEU A 165 -16.41 16.51 -3.21
CA LEU A 165 -15.29 16.03 -4.02
C LEU A 165 -15.59 16.01 -5.52
N VAL A 166 -16.84 16.27 -5.92
CA VAL A 166 -17.18 16.45 -7.34
C VAL A 166 -16.89 17.89 -7.70
N LEU A 167 -15.85 18.10 -8.50
CA LEU A 167 -15.44 19.41 -8.97
C LEU A 167 -16.17 19.76 -10.27
N ASP A 168 -16.45 21.05 -10.45
CA ASP A 168 -16.89 21.57 -11.74
C ASP A 168 -15.69 21.58 -12.71
N GLU A 169 -15.86 21.01 -13.91
CA GLU A 169 -14.86 21.03 -14.98
C GLU A 169 -14.40 22.47 -15.26
N ALA A 170 -15.33 23.43 -15.25
CA ALA A 170 -15.04 24.84 -15.51
C ALA A 170 -14.14 25.49 -14.43
N ALA A 171 -14.08 24.91 -13.23
CA ALA A 171 -13.22 25.38 -12.15
C ALA A 171 -11.77 24.88 -12.29
N VAL A 172 -11.47 23.98 -13.23
CA VAL A 172 -10.14 23.38 -13.43
C VAL A 172 -9.52 23.93 -14.72
N THR A 173 -8.50 24.77 -14.59
CA THR A 173 -7.76 25.29 -15.74
C THR A 173 -6.53 24.42 -16.00
N ILE A 174 -6.56 23.61 -17.06
CA ILE A 174 -5.43 22.77 -17.47
C ILE A 174 -4.27 23.63 -17.97
N GLY A 175 -3.07 23.33 -17.47
CA GLY A 175 -1.81 23.98 -17.78
C GLY A 175 -0.87 23.09 -18.59
N ALA A 176 0.39 22.96 -18.14
CA ALA A 176 1.44 22.21 -18.83
C ALA A 176 1.34 20.69 -18.60
N ASP A 177 1.91 19.91 -19.52
CA ASP A 177 1.95 18.45 -19.42
C ASP A 177 3.00 17.97 -18.40
N LEU A 178 2.64 16.92 -17.65
CA LEU A 178 3.49 16.17 -16.74
C LEU A 178 3.48 14.68 -17.16
N GLY A 179 4.16 14.39 -18.27
CA GLY A 179 4.10 13.06 -18.89
C GLY A 179 2.71 12.79 -19.46
N ILE A 180 2.03 11.76 -18.95
CA ILE A 180 0.63 11.44 -19.31
C ILE A 180 -0.40 12.20 -18.45
N GLN A 181 0.07 12.92 -17.43
CA GLN A 181 -0.74 13.73 -16.52
C GLN A 181 -0.66 15.21 -16.92
N SER A 182 -1.47 16.05 -16.29
CA SER A 182 -1.44 17.50 -16.52
C SER A 182 -1.25 18.27 -15.23
N LEU A 183 -0.47 19.35 -15.28
CA LEU A 183 -0.53 20.40 -14.27
C LEU A 183 -1.78 21.25 -14.53
N ALA A 184 -2.46 21.67 -13.49
CA ALA A 184 -3.63 22.53 -13.58
C ALA A 184 -3.69 23.51 -12.43
N ARG A 185 -4.65 24.43 -12.48
CA ARG A 185 -4.99 25.34 -11.39
C ARG A 185 -6.48 25.31 -11.11
N LEU A 186 -6.83 25.23 -9.84
CA LEU A 186 -8.22 25.34 -9.38
C LEU A 186 -8.63 26.81 -9.26
N GLN A 187 -9.88 27.11 -9.63
CA GLN A 187 -10.43 28.46 -9.50
C GLN A 187 -10.38 28.93 -8.04
N GLY A 188 -9.76 30.09 -7.81
CA GLY A 188 -9.60 30.65 -6.47
C GLY A 188 -8.41 30.10 -5.69
N GLU A 189 -7.68 29.10 -6.21
CA GLU A 189 -6.43 28.64 -5.62
C GLU A 189 -5.21 29.23 -6.32
N TYR A 190 -4.17 29.50 -5.54
CA TYR A 190 -2.88 29.97 -6.03
C TYR A 190 -1.88 28.83 -6.30
N LYS A 191 -2.24 27.60 -5.94
CA LYS A 191 -1.37 26.43 -6.02
C LYS A 191 -1.62 25.67 -7.31
N ASP A 192 -0.54 25.17 -7.91
CA ASP A 192 -0.66 24.21 -9.00
C ASP A 192 -1.04 22.84 -8.42
N VAL A 193 -1.89 22.13 -9.15
CA VAL A 193 -2.38 20.78 -8.85
C VAL A 193 -2.00 19.84 -9.98
N ILE A 194 -1.99 18.54 -9.71
CA ILE A 194 -1.77 17.51 -10.73
C ILE A 194 -3.10 16.84 -11.04
N VAL A 195 -3.45 16.73 -12.32
CA VAL A 195 -4.64 16.04 -12.80
C VAL A 195 -4.24 14.68 -13.34
N GLU A 196 -4.77 13.63 -12.72
CA GLU A 196 -4.70 12.26 -13.23
C GLU A 196 -5.87 11.96 -14.14
N TRP A 197 -5.61 11.48 -15.35
CA TRP A 197 -6.65 11.20 -16.34
C TRP A 197 -7.05 9.72 -16.38
N LEU A 198 -8.31 9.45 -16.08
CA LEU A 198 -8.94 8.14 -16.22
C LEU A 198 -9.87 8.15 -17.43
N ARG A 199 -9.40 7.64 -18.57
CA ARG A 199 -10.21 7.50 -19.78
C ARG A 199 -11.21 6.37 -19.63
N TYR A 200 -12.29 6.38 -20.40
CA TYR A 200 -13.25 5.28 -20.51
C TYR A 200 -13.64 5.07 -21.98
N ASP A 201 -14.05 3.85 -22.32
CA ASP A 201 -14.44 3.46 -23.68
C ASP A 201 -15.96 3.45 -23.86
N GLY A 202 -16.43 2.90 -24.99
CA GLY A 202 -17.86 2.80 -25.30
C GLY A 202 -18.68 1.96 -24.31
N SER A 203 -18.06 1.12 -23.47
CA SER A 203 -18.75 0.37 -22.40
C SER A 203 -19.36 1.31 -21.35
N TRP A 204 -18.89 2.55 -21.27
CA TRP A 204 -19.47 3.61 -20.45
C TRP A 204 -20.97 3.84 -20.70
N ALA A 205 -21.48 3.54 -21.91
CA ALA A 205 -22.90 3.64 -22.22
C ALA A 205 -23.78 2.68 -21.40
N ASP A 206 -23.20 1.60 -20.86
CA ASP A 206 -23.88 0.72 -19.93
C ASP A 206 -23.97 1.40 -18.54
N LYS A 207 -25.20 1.57 -18.05
CA LYS A 207 -25.49 2.18 -16.75
C LYS A 207 -24.86 1.42 -15.58
N SER A 208 -24.71 0.10 -15.69
CA SER A 208 -24.07 -0.73 -14.67
C SER A 208 -22.56 -0.52 -14.63
N VAL A 209 -21.92 -0.33 -15.80
CA VAL A 209 -20.48 -0.08 -15.90
C VAL A 209 -20.16 1.33 -15.40
N SER A 210 -20.89 2.33 -15.88
CA SER A 210 -20.70 3.73 -15.47
C SER A 210 -20.93 3.94 -13.97
N SER A 211 -21.99 3.36 -13.40
CA SER A 211 -22.24 3.45 -11.94
C SER A 211 -21.14 2.80 -11.11
N ARG A 212 -20.60 1.64 -11.54
CA ARG A 212 -19.48 0.97 -10.86
C ARG A 212 -18.19 1.80 -10.94
N LEU A 213 -17.89 2.37 -12.11
CA LEU A 213 -16.71 3.23 -12.29
C LEU A 213 -16.80 4.49 -11.43
N LEU A 214 -17.96 5.16 -11.41
CA LEU A 214 -18.20 6.33 -10.56
C LEU A 214 -18.08 5.99 -9.08
N LYS A 215 -18.66 4.87 -8.63
CA LYS A 215 -18.56 4.40 -7.25
C LYS A 215 -17.10 4.17 -6.84
N ARG A 216 -16.27 3.61 -7.72
CA ARG A 216 -14.84 3.42 -7.44
C ARG A 216 -14.07 4.73 -7.42
N LEU A 217 -14.32 5.59 -8.39
CA LEU A 217 -13.69 6.89 -8.48
C LEU A 217 -13.99 7.74 -7.24
N SER A 218 -15.26 7.77 -6.80
CA SER A 218 -15.67 8.46 -5.58
C SER A 218 -15.04 7.84 -4.33
N THR A 219 -14.92 6.51 -4.28
CA THR A 219 -14.25 5.80 -3.20
C THR A 219 -12.77 6.17 -3.11
N MET A 220 -12.07 6.15 -4.24
CA MET A 220 -10.65 6.52 -4.30
C MET A 220 -10.42 7.99 -3.98
N ALA A 221 -11.24 8.90 -4.52
CA ALA A 221 -11.17 10.32 -4.18
C ALA A 221 -11.37 10.55 -2.68
N SER A 222 -12.34 9.86 -2.07
CA SER A 222 -12.61 9.95 -0.62
C SER A 222 -11.44 9.40 0.19
N LEU A 223 -10.91 8.24 -0.20
CA LEU A 223 -9.75 7.62 0.43
C LEU A 223 -8.51 8.52 0.35
N LEU A 224 -8.29 9.19 -0.77
CA LEU A 224 -7.10 10.03 -0.95
C LEU A 224 -7.29 11.45 -0.40
N SER A 225 -8.51 11.86 -0.08
CA SER A 225 -8.82 13.14 0.54
C SER A 225 -8.81 13.10 2.08
N ASP A 226 -9.16 11.95 2.68
CA ASP A 226 -9.32 11.81 4.12
C ASP A 226 -8.01 12.06 4.90
N LYS A 227 -8.09 12.83 5.99
CA LYS A 227 -6.94 13.16 6.84
C LYS A 227 -6.33 11.95 7.55
N ALA A 228 -7.12 10.89 7.77
CA ALA A 228 -6.65 9.64 8.37
C ALA A 228 -5.75 8.85 7.40
N THR A 229 -5.92 9.05 6.10
CA THR A 229 -5.21 8.34 5.02
C THR A 229 -4.21 9.23 4.30
N GLN A 230 -4.15 10.54 4.59
CA GLN A 230 -3.09 11.46 4.13
C GLN A 230 -1.66 10.99 4.45
N ARG A 231 -1.50 10.10 5.44
CA ARG A 231 -0.20 9.50 5.79
C ARG A 231 0.10 8.21 5.01
N LEU A 232 -0.77 7.82 4.09
CA LEU A 232 -0.47 6.74 3.16
C LEU A 232 0.83 7.11 2.46
N THR A 233 1.86 6.33 2.76
CA THR A 233 3.19 6.62 2.27
C THR A 233 3.17 6.54 0.75
N GLY A 234 3.71 7.58 0.11
CA GLY A 234 3.89 7.59 -1.33
C GLY A 234 2.65 7.93 -2.14
N THR A 235 1.59 8.56 -1.62
CA THR A 235 0.49 9.09 -2.44
C THR A 235 0.26 10.59 -2.20
N LEU A 236 -0.42 11.26 -3.15
CA LEU A 236 -0.79 12.67 -3.02
C LEU A 236 -2.21 12.81 -2.46
N GLN A 237 -2.46 13.91 -1.74
CA GLN A 237 -3.79 14.22 -1.28
C GLN A 237 -4.69 14.59 -2.46
N CYS A 238 -5.83 13.90 -2.57
CA CYS A 238 -6.86 14.19 -3.56
C CYS A 238 -7.81 15.30 -3.08
N GLN A 239 -8.07 16.27 -3.95
CA GLN A 239 -9.06 17.34 -3.74
C GLN A 239 -10.44 16.99 -4.30
N GLY A 240 -10.49 16.04 -5.23
CA GLY A 240 -11.73 15.66 -5.87
C GLY A 240 -11.50 15.13 -7.28
N TYR A 241 -12.60 14.99 -8.00
CA TYR A 241 -12.59 14.58 -9.40
C TYR A 241 -13.65 15.33 -10.18
N PHE A 242 -13.45 15.46 -11.49
CA PHE A 242 -14.42 16.01 -12.43
C PHE A 242 -14.59 15.07 -13.62
N HIS A 243 -15.70 15.24 -14.33
CA HIS A 243 -16.00 14.50 -15.55
C HIS A 243 -15.73 15.42 -16.75
N GLU A 244 -14.97 14.97 -17.74
CA GLU A 244 -14.78 15.66 -19.03
C GLU A 244 -15.37 14.79 -20.15
N PRO A 245 -16.68 14.90 -20.43
CA PRO A 245 -17.37 14.04 -21.40
C PRO A 245 -16.79 14.17 -22.82
N ALA A 246 -16.32 15.36 -23.18
CA ALA A 246 -15.77 15.65 -24.50
C ALA A 246 -14.53 14.80 -24.85
N ARG A 247 -13.78 14.36 -23.83
CA ARG A 247 -12.59 13.52 -23.98
C ARG A 247 -12.78 12.08 -23.51
N ASN A 248 -14.00 11.71 -23.14
CA ASN A 248 -14.32 10.42 -22.54
C ASN A 248 -13.41 10.08 -21.34
N CYS A 249 -13.22 11.02 -20.42
CA CYS A 249 -12.38 10.79 -19.25
C CYS A 249 -12.89 11.48 -17.98
N PHE A 250 -12.34 11.04 -16.86
CA PHE A 250 -12.39 11.72 -15.58
C PHE A 250 -11.02 12.29 -15.26
N GLY A 251 -10.99 13.44 -14.58
CA GLY A 251 -9.77 13.99 -14.01
C GLY A 251 -9.82 13.88 -12.48
N LEU A 252 -8.89 13.17 -11.85
CA LEU A 252 -8.68 13.23 -10.41
C LEU A 252 -7.66 14.33 -10.11
N VAL A 253 -7.96 15.18 -9.13
CA VAL A 253 -7.15 16.36 -8.83
C VAL A 253 -6.38 16.16 -7.54
N TYR A 254 -5.05 16.24 -7.63
CA TYR A 254 -4.13 16.04 -6.52
C TYR A 254 -3.39 17.32 -6.14
N MET A 255 -3.26 17.57 -4.84
CA MET A 255 -2.45 18.68 -4.36
C MET A 255 -0.97 18.38 -4.42
N ILE A 256 -0.20 19.39 -4.83
CA ILE A 256 1.23 19.46 -4.55
C ILE A 256 1.41 19.99 -3.11
N PRO A 257 2.12 19.26 -2.22
CA PRO A 257 2.17 19.60 -0.78
C PRO A 257 2.64 21.03 -0.49
N THR A 258 3.66 21.52 -1.19
CA THR A 258 4.20 22.87 -1.06
C THR A 258 4.39 23.53 -2.42
N THR A 259 4.26 24.86 -2.47
CA THR A 259 4.21 25.64 -3.72
C THR A 259 5.54 25.78 -4.43
N ASP A 260 6.63 25.46 -3.75
CA ASP A 260 7.99 25.50 -4.25
C ASP A 260 8.44 24.17 -4.87
N LEU A 261 7.69 23.07 -4.68
CA LEU A 261 8.04 21.79 -5.26
C LEU A 261 7.70 21.75 -6.75
N THR A 262 8.68 21.39 -7.56
CA THR A 262 8.50 21.11 -8.98
C THR A 262 8.27 19.61 -9.16
N PRO A 263 7.10 19.18 -9.68
CA PRO A 263 6.85 17.78 -9.96
C PRO A 263 7.52 17.37 -11.28
N ARG A 264 8.19 16.22 -11.27
CA ARG A 264 8.65 15.52 -12.49
C ARG A 264 8.30 14.06 -12.40
N THR A 265 7.98 13.43 -13.51
CA THR A 265 7.83 11.97 -13.51
C THR A 265 9.20 11.30 -13.40
N LEU A 266 9.27 10.11 -12.83
CA LEU A 266 10.49 9.29 -12.83
C LEU A 266 10.93 9.01 -14.27
N TYR A 267 9.98 8.81 -15.19
CA TYR A 267 10.29 8.70 -16.61
C TYR A 267 11.06 9.93 -17.11
N GLN A 268 10.59 11.16 -16.84
CA GLN A 268 11.30 12.39 -17.21
C GLN A 268 12.68 12.46 -16.56
N LEU A 269 12.80 12.17 -15.27
CA LEU A 269 14.10 12.18 -14.58
C LEU A 269 15.12 11.19 -15.17
N ILE A 270 14.68 10.04 -15.66
CA ILE A 270 15.53 9.04 -16.30
C ILE A 270 15.77 9.37 -17.79
N ASP A 271 14.75 9.90 -18.47
CA ASP A 271 14.77 10.18 -19.92
C ASP A 271 15.42 11.51 -20.26
N GLU A 272 15.55 12.47 -19.32
CA GLU A 272 16.22 13.79 -19.42
C GLU A 272 17.73 13.66 -19.77
N MET A 273 18.01 13.06 -20.92
CA MET A 273 19.05 13.48 -21.80
C MET A 273 18.59 14.83 -22.35
N VAL A 274 19.36 15.88 -22.05
CA VAL A 274 19.32 17.08 -22.88
C VAL A 274 20.27 16.82 -24.04
N PRO A 275 19.79 16.45 -25.25
CA PRO A 275 20.67 16.25 -26.40
C PRO A 275 21.51 17.50 -26.73
N GLU A 276 21.06 18.69 -26.31
CA GLU A 276 21.68 19.99 -26.61
C GLU A 276 22.58 20.54 -25.49
N LYS A 277 22.58 19.98 -24.28
CA LYS A 277 23.45 20.44 -23.18
C LYS A 277 24.48 19.36 -22.90
N LYS A 278 25.77 19.74 -22.98
CA LYS A 278 26.95 18.98 -22.54
C LYS A 278 26.96 18.66 -21.02
N LYS A 279 25.80 18.42 -20.41
CA LYS A 279 25.72 18.02 -19.00
C LYS A 279 26.00 16.52 -18.93
N PRO A 280 26.90 16.07 -18.04
CA PRO A 280 27.11 14.65 -17.83
C PRO A 280 25.81 13.99 -17.41
N ARG A 281 25.57 12.75 -17.86
CA ARG A 281 24.46 11.91 -17.41
C ARG A 281 24.54 11.79 -15.91
N PHE A 282 23.66 12.47 -15.19
CA PHE A 282 23.63 12.35 -13.76
C PHE A 282 22.83 11.10 -13.39
N ARG A 283 23.49 10.15 -12.73
CA ARG A 283 22.87 8.96 -12.14
C ARG A 283 22.85 9.14 -10.62
N PRO A 284 21.69 9.00 -9.94
CA PRO A 284 21.64 9.14 -8.49
C PRO A 284 22.56 8.16 -7.77
N PRO A 285 23.08 8.59 -6.59
CA PRO A 285 23.76 7.70 -5.67
C PRO A 285 22.94 6.42 -5.40
N LEU A 286 23.63 5.35 -5.05
CA LEU A 286 23.03 4.03 -4.89
C LEU A 286 21.94 4.06 -3.82
N GLU A 287 22.22 4.70 -2.69
CA GLU A 287 21.31 4.87 -1.56
C GLU A 287 20.00 5.57 -1.94
N TYR A 288 20.02 6.51 -2.90
CA TYR A 288 18.80 7.18 -3.35
C TYR A 288 17.97 6.29 -4.27
N ARG A 289 18.63 5.47 -5.10
CA ARG A 289 17.94 4.47 -5.94
C ARG A 289 17.29 3.38 -5.08
N PHE A 290 17.99 2.91 -4.04
CA PHE A 290 17.42 1.96 -3.08
C PHE A 290 16.25 2.55 -2.31
N ARG A 291 16.35 3.80 -1.83
CA ARG A 291 15.24 4.49 -1.18
C ARG A 291 14.02 4.61 -2.11
N LEU A 292 14.23 5.07 -3.34
CA LEU A 292 13.19 5.17 -4.36
C LEU A 292 12.48 3.83 -4.60
N ALA A 293 13.25 2.77 -4.81
CA ALA A 293 12.73 1.42 -4.98
C ALA A 293 11.91 0.96 -3.77
N LEU A 294 12.44 1.17 -2.56
CA LEU A 294 11.82 0.70 -1.33
C LEU A 294 10.51 1.43 -1.03
N ASP A 295 10.46 2.75 -1.25
CA ASP A 295 9.25 3.54 -1.01
C ASP A 295 8.16 3.22 -2.06
N LEU A 296 8.56 2.93 -3.31
CA LEU A 296 7.63 2.39 -4.31
C LEU A 296 7.07 1.03 -3.89
N CYS A 297 7.92 0.10 -3.44
CA CYS A 297 7.48 -1.20 -2.93
C CYS A 297 6.53 -1.06 -1.73
N ARG A 298 6.82 -0.15 -0.79
CA ARG A 298 5.95 0.15 0.36
C ARG A 298 4.59 0.65 -0.07
N SER A 299 4.55 1.54 -1.07
CA SER A 299 3.30 2.10 -1.60
C SER A 299 2.42 1.01 -2.21
N VAL A 300 2.99 0.14 -3.04
CA VAL A 300 2.28 -0.99 -3.66
C VAL A 300 1.83 -2.00 -2.60
N GLN A 301 2.72 -2.32 -1.65
CA GLN A 301 2.41 -3.25 -0.56
C GLN A 301 1.23 -2.76 0.31
N ALA A 302 1.17 -1.46 0.61
CA ALA A 302 0.10 -0.89 1.41
C ALA A 302 -1.28 -1.12 0.76
N LEU A 303 -1.37 -1.02 -0.57
CA LEU A 303 -2.58 -1.32 -1.33
C LEU A 303 -2.89 -2.82 -1.33
N HIS A 304 -1.89 -3.67 -1.56
CA HIS A 304 -2.07 -5.13 -1.57
C HIS A 304 -2.53 -5.67 -0.21
N LYS A 305 -2.07 -5.08 0.91
CA LYS A 305 -2.49 -5.48 2.27
C LYS A 305 -4.00 -5.34 2.48
N ILE A 306 -4.65 -4.39 1.81
CA ILE A 306 -6.10 -4.15 1.88
C ILE A 306 -6.85 -4.73 0.66
N ASN A 307 -6.23 -5.68 -0.07
CA ASN A 307 -6.77 -6.30 -1.27
C ASN A 307 -7.15 -5.29 -2.36
N TRP A 308 -6.30 -4.28 -2.55
CA TRP A 308 -6.48 -3.24 -3.57
C TRP A 308 -5.37 -3.33 -4.62
N LEU A 309 -5.76 -3.45 -5.89
CA LEU A 309 -4.86 -3.58 -7.04
C LEU A 309 -4.61 -2.20 -7.66
N HIS A 310 -3.35 -1.86 -7.90
CA HIS A 310 -2.97 -0.55 -8.45
C HIS A 310 -3.27 -0.44 -9.95
N ARG A 311 -2.93 -1.48 -10.72
CA ARG A 311 -3.17 -1.65 -12.17
C ARG A 311 -2.40 -0.75 -13.13
N ASN A 312 -1.95 0.42 -12.68
CA ASN A 312 -1.29 1.40 -13.54
C ASN A 312 0.12 1.78 -13.06
N ILE A 313 0.95 0.79 -12.71
CA ILE A 313 2.32 1.02 -12.22
C ILE A 313 3.27 1.17 -13.41
N HIS A 314 3.81 2.37 -13.59
CA HIS A 314 4.88 2.64 -14.57
C HIS A 314 5.64 3.92 -14.18
N SER A 315 6.81 4.17 -14.75
CA SER A 315 7.67 5.31 -14.36
C SER A 315 7.04 6.69 -14.63
N MET A 316 6.08 6.81 -15.56
CA MET A 316 5.33 8.06 -15.74
C MET A 316 4.30 8.35 -14.63
N ASN A 317 3.91 7.35 -13.83
CA ASN A 317 3.02 7.49 -12.68
C ASN A 317 3.76 7.59 -11.34
N VAL A 318 5.09 7.54 -11.35
CA VAL A 318 5.91 7.85 -10.19
C VAL A 318 6.32 9.32 -10.30
N ILE A 319 5.74 10.18 -9.47
CA ILE A 319 6.03 11.61 -9.42
C ILE A 319 7.09 11.85 -8.36
N CYS A 320 8.16 12.55 -8.73
CA CYS A 320 9.22 12.98 -7.85
C CYS A 320 9.12 14.48 -7.65
N LEU A 321 8.94 14.91 -6.41
CA LEU A 321 8.80 16.30 -6.02
C LEU A 321 10.17 16.85 -5.61
N SER A 322 10.62 17.91 -6.28
CA SER A 322 11.94 18.50 -6.04
C SER A 322 11.81 19.95 -5.61
N PRO A 323 12.51 20.39 -4.56
CA PRO A 323 12.64 21.83 -4.30
C PRO A 323 13.36 22.53 -5.47
N PRO A 324 13.17 23.85 -5.64
CA PRO A 324 13.78 24.57 -6.74
C PRO A 324 15.31 24.54 -6.64
N GLY A 325 15.98 24.30 -7.77
CA GLY A 325 17.46 24.35 -7.83
C GLY A 325 18.17 23.13 -7.24
N VAL A 326 17.43 22.15 -6.72
CA VAL A 326 17.98 20.86 -6.28
C VAL A 326 18.47 20.07 -7.51
N ARG A 327 19.59 19.35 -7.35
CA ARG A 327 20.12 18.51 -8.44
C ARG A 327 19.12 17.41 -8.77
N ASP A 328 19.04 17.01 -10.03
CA ASP A 328 18.17 15.88 -10.47
C ASP A 328 18.43 14.58 -9.67
N ALA A 329 19.60 14.48 -9.06
CA ALA A 329 19.98 13.47 -8.07
C ALA A 329 19.06 13.35 -6.85
N GLU A 330 18.75 14.49 -6.30
CA GLU A 330 18.10 14.67 -4.99
C GLU A 330 16.59 14.80 -5.19
N ALA A 331 16.15 15.03 -6.43
CA ALA A 331 14.75 15.03 -6.87
C ALA A 331 13.99 13.74 -6.52
N ALA A 332 14.68 12.60 -6.52
CA ALA A 332 14.07 11.28 -6.31
C ALA A 332 13.81 10.92 -4.84
N GLN A 333 14.00 11.87 -3.91
CA GLN A 333 13.82 11.60 -2.48
C GLN A 333 12.37 11.71 -2.02
N ASP A 334 11.55 12.51 -2.72
CA ASP A 334 10.14 12.71 -2.38
C ASP A 334 9.25 12.15 -3.50
N MET A 335 9.11 10.83 -3.53
CA MET A 335 8.31 10.12 -4.54
C MET A 335 6.84 9.97 -4.13
N ARG A 336 5.97 10.01 -5.13
CA ARG A 336 4.53 9.79 -5.02
C ARG A 336 4.08 8.90 -6.17
N LEU A 337 3.49 7.77 -5.86
CA LEU A 337 2.78 6.90 -6.78
C LEU A 337 1.38 7.48 -7.06
N MET A 338 1.13 7.74 -8.33
CA MET A 338 -0.18 8.08 -8.90
C MET A 338 -0.68 6.95 -9.80
N GLY A 339 -1.82 7.13 -10.47
CA GLY A 339 -2.45 6.09 -11.28
C GLY A 339 -3.56 5.35 -10.53
N LEU A 340 -4.05 5.94 -9.44
CA LEU A 340 -5.05 5.35 -8.55
C LEU A 340 -6.48 5.48 -9.08
N GLY A 341 -6.74 6.30 -10.10
CA GLY A 341 -8.01 6.33 -10.81
C GLY A 341 -8.34 5.00 -11.49
N ALA A 342 -7.34 4.27 -11.99
CA ALA A 342 -7.50 2.96 -12.63
C ALA A 342 -7.53 1.79 -11.62
N SER A 343 -7.21 2.04 -10.36
CA SER A 343 -7.10 1.04 -9.30
C SER A 343 -8.48 0.49 -8.88
N ARG A 344 -8.51 -0.67 -8.21
CA ARG A 344 -9.76 -1.36 -7.83
C ARG A 344 -9.53 -2.45 -6.80
N GLU A 345 -10.63 -2.95 -6.24
CA GLU A 345 -10.62 -4.14 -5.39
C GLU A 345 -10.15 -5.41 -6.13
N ASP A 346 -9.47 -6.29 -5.40
CA ASP A 346 -9.17 -7.66 -5.79
C ASP A 346 -10.34 -8.62 -5.45
N THR A 347 -11.51 -8.36 -6.02
CA THR A 347 -12.72 -9.19 -5.84
C THR A 347 -13.19 -9.77 -7.15
N HIS A 348 -13.81 -10.95 -7.15
CA HIS A 348 -14.23 -11.66 -8.38
C HIS A 348 -15.26 -10.88 -9.22
N ASP A 349 -16.08 -10.02 -8.62
CA ASP A 349 -17.13 -9.29 -9.34
C ASP A 349 -16.69 -7.90 -9.82
N SER A 350 -15.46 -7.52 -9.49
CA SER A 350 -14.93 -6.25 -9.93
C SER A 350 -14.69 -6.23 -11.44
N PHE A 351 -15.24 -5.21 -12.10
CA PHE A 351 -15.01 -4.86 -13.51
C PHE A 351 -13.56 -4.44 -13.75
N THR A 352 -12.90 -4.97 -14.78
CA THR A 352 -11.55 -4.55 -15.21
C THR A 352 -11.71 -3.77 -16.50
N GLN A 353 -11.38 -2.48 -16.49
CA GLN A 353 -11.23 -1.76 -17.74
C GLN A 353 -10.13 -2.40 -18.59
N GLY A 354 -10.25 -2.41 -19.92
CA GLY A 354 -9.25 -2.98 -20.83
C GLY A 354 -7.85 -2.40 -20.65
N HIS A 355 -6.86 -3.02 -21.28
CA HIS A 355 -5.47 -2.54 -21.24
C HIS A 355 -5.32 -1.19 -21.95
N ASP A 356 -4.38 -0.35 -21.50
CA ASP A 356 -3.96 0.82 -22.27
C ASP A 356 -3.46 0.42 -23.66
N GLU A 357 -4.00 1.03 -24.70
CA GLU A 357 -3.57 0.80 -26.10
C GLU A 357 -2.30 1.58 -26.46
N GLU A 358 -1.84 2.46 -25.57
CA GLU A 358 -0.60 3.20 -25.79
C GLU A 358 0.60 2.23 -25.79
N ALA A 359 1.27 2.14 -26.94
CA ALA A 359 2.39 1.22 -27.15
C ALA A 359 3.54 1.39 -26.13
N GLN A 360 3.66 2.56 -25.51
CA GLN A 360 4.64 2.83 -24.47
C GLN A 360 4.27 2.22 -23.11
N LEU A 361 2.97 2.06 -22.82
CA LEU A 361 2.45 1.50 -21.58
C LEU A 361 2.29 -0.02 -21.63
N ARG A 362 2.05 -0.59 -22.82
CA ARG A 362 1.88 -2.04 -23.03
C ARG A 362 3.00 -2.86 -22.39
N ASN A 363 4.25 -2.42 -22.52
CA ASN A 363 5.41 -3.16 -22.00
C ASN A 363 5.43 -3.30 -20.48
N TYR A 364 4.71 -2.44 -19.74
CA TYR A 364 4.58 -2.54 -18.28
C TYR A 364 3.58 -3.60 -17.86
N GLN A 365 2.74 -4.09 -18.76
CA GLN A 365 1.66 -5.01 -18.43
C GLN A 365 2.08 -6.47 -18.60
N HIS A 366 1.62 -7.32 -17.68
CA HIS A 366 1.95 -8.74 -17.70
C HIS A 366 1.41 -9.42 -18.98
N PRO A 367 2.18 -10.27 -19.67
CA PRO A 367 1.73 -10.91 -20.91
C PRO A 367 0.40 -11.68 -20.78
N SER A 368 0.17 -12.38 -19.66
CA SER A 368 -1.13 -13.05 -19.41
C SER A 368 -2.31 -12.07 -19.37
N TYR A 369 -2.13 -10.86 -18.82
CA TYR A 369 -3.17 -9.82 -18.84
C TYR A 369 -3.45 -9.34 -20.27
N LEU A 370 -2.38 -9.12 -21.04
CA LEU A 370 -2.46 -8.77 -22.45
C LEU A 370 -3.10 -9.88 -23.30
N GLY A 371 -2.96 -11.14 -22.88
CA GLY A 371 -3.64 -12.31 -23.44
C GLY A 371 -5.10 -12.47 -23.02
N GLY A 372 -5.66 -11.54 -22.24
CA GLY A 372 -7.07 -11.52 -21.83
C GLY A 372 -7.36 -12.14 -20.46
N ALA A 373 -6.34 -12.48 -19.67
CA ALA A 373 -6.56 -12.91 -18.30
C ALA A 373 -7.16 -11.76 -17.46
N ARG A 374 -7.93 -12.12 -16.43
CA ARG A 374 -8.36 -11.18 -15.40
C ARG A 374 -7.13 -10.61 -14.68
N TYR A 375 -7.13 -9.31 -14.39
CA TYR A 375 -6.07 -8.69 -13.59
C TYR A 375 -5.97 -9.31 -12.19
N GLN A 376 -4.74 -9.57 -11.73
CA GLN A 376 -4.41 -10.18 -10.43
C GLN A 376 -3.23 -9.45 -9.78
N VAL A 377 -2.96 -9.74 -8.51
CA VAL A 377 -1.89 -9.12 -7.72
C VAL A 377 -0.50 -9.30 -8.35
N GLU A 378 -0.25 -10.44 -9.01
CA GLU A 378 1.00 -10.74 -9.71
C GLU A 378 1.27 -9.75 -10.85
N PHE A 379 0.24 -9.18 -11.46
CA PHE A 379 0.43 -8.24 -12.57
C PHE A 379 0.89 -6.86 -12.08
N ASP A 380 0.52 -6.47 -10.86
CA ASP A 380 1.13 -5.31 -10.19
C ASP A 380 2.61 -5.61 -9.88
N CYS A 381 2.92 -6.82 -9.40
CA CYS A 381 4.31 -7.24 -9.13
C CYS A 381 5.18 -7.19 -10.39
N TYR A 382 4.67 -7.66 -11.53
CA TYR A 382 5.34 -7.56 -12.82
C TYR A 382 5.64 -6.11 -13.21
N SER A 383 4.62 -5.26 -13.15
CA SER A 383 4.73 -3.84 -13.47
C SER A 383 5.74 -3.13 -12.55
N LEU A 384 5.71 -3.45 -11.25
CA LEU A 384 6.67 -3.00 -10.26
C LEU A 384 8.09 -3.45 -10.59
N GLY A 385 8.30 -4.71 -10.96
CA GLY A 385 9.61 -5.24 -11.36
C GLY A 385 10.24 -4.47 -12.52
N LEU A 386 9.43 -4.06 -13.50
CA LEU A 386 9.90 -3.25 -14.62
C LEU A 386 10.29 -1.82 -14.19
N VAL A 387 9.54 -1.19 -13.28
CA VAL A 387 9.94 0.14 -12.74
C VAL A 387 11.19 0.01 -11.88
N LEU A 388 11.32 -1.06 -11.09
CA LEU A 388 12.55 -1.34 -10.32
C LEU A 388 13.76 -1.58 -11.23
N LEU A 389 13.57 -2.20 -12.41
CA LEU A 389 14.60 -2.32 -13.42
C LEU A 389 15.01 -0.94 -13.98
N GLU A 390 14.04 -0.06 -14.27
CA GLU A 390 14.31 1.31 -14.72
C GLU A 390 15.11 2.09 -13.68
N ILE A 391 14.75 2.00 -12.39
CA ILE A 391 15.48 2.62 -11.27
C ILE A 391 16.90 2.03 -11.16
N GLY A 392 17.01 0.71 -11.24
CA GLY A 392 18.27 -0.01 -11.06
C GLY A 392 19.29 0.31 -12.16
N LEU A 393 18.86 0.35 -13.42
CA LEU A 393 19.74 0.70 -14.55
C LEU A 393 19.80 2.20 -14.83
N TRP A 394 18.89 2.98 -14.25
CA TRP A 394 18.69 4.40 -14.58
C TRP A 394 18.49 4.61 -16.09
N SER A 395 17.64 3.79 -16.68
CA SER A 395 17.29 3.82 -18.10
C SER A 395 15.82 3.44 -18.29
N THR A 396 15.10 4.21 -19.12
CA THR A 396 13.68 3.97 -19.33
C THR A 396 13.42 2.65 -20.07
N LEU A 397 12.27 2.04 -19.81
CA LEU A 397 11.85 0.80 -20.47
C LEU A 397 11.72 1.01 -21.98
N SER A 398 11.30 2.21 -22.42
CA SER A 398 11.24 2.59 -23.83
C SER A 398 12.61 2.52 -24.53
N ARG A 399 13.70 2.80 -23.82
CA ARG A 399 15.08 2.67 -24.33
C ARG A 399 15.56 1.22 -24.31
N LEU A 400 15.32 0.52 -23.20
CA LEU A 400 15.72 -0.88 -23.03
C LEU A 400 15.04 -1.77 -24.10
N GLY A 401 13.77 -1.50 -24.39
CA GLY A 401 12.95 -2.22 -25.35
C GLY A 401 13.21 -1.92 -26.83
N LYS A 402 14.06 -0.94 -27.19
CA LYS A 402 14.31 -0.58 -28.61
C LYS A 402 14.76 -1.76 -29.47
N GLY A 403 15.54 -2.68 -28.90
CA GLY A 403 16.03 -3.88 -29.58
C GLY A 403 15.02 -5.02 -29.69
N PHE A 404 13.84 -4.87 -29.09
CA PHE A 404 12.81 -5.91 -28.99
C PHE A 404 11.49 -5.50 -29.66
N LYS A 405 11.51 -4.43 -30.47
CA LYS A 405 10.32 -3.98 -31.20
C LYS A 405 9.80 -5.07 -32.12
N GLY A 406 8.48 -5.31 -32.08
CA GLY A 406 7.80 -6.30 -32.91
C GLY A 406 7.86 -7.74 -32.38
N MET A 407 8.49 -7.98 -31.23
CA MET A 407 8.38 -9.26 -30.52
C MET A 407 7.03 -9.35 -29.81
N ASP A 408 6.55 -10.58 -29.59
CA ASP A 408 5.41 -10.82 -28.70
C ASP A 408 5.77 -10.50 -27.24
N ASP A 409 4.75 -10.33 -26.40
CA ASP A 409 4.92 -9.84 -25.02
C ASP A 409 5.73 -10.82 -24.14
N GLU A 410 5.62 -12.13 -24.38
CA GLU A 410 6.40 -13.16 -23.68
C GLU A 410 7.87 -13.20 -24.12
N ALA A 411 8.11 -13.06 -25.42
CA ALA A 411 9.46 -12.88 -25.94
C ALA A 411 10.09 -11.60 -25.39
N PHE A 412 9.35 -10.49 -25.30
CA PHE A 412 9.82 -9.26 -24.67
C PHE A 412 10.23 -9.51 -23.21
N ARG A 413 9.36 -10.11 -22.40
CA ARG A 413 9.61 -10.46 -20.99
C ARG A 413 10.91 -11.27 -20.83
N ARG A 414 11.04 -12.38 -21.56
CA ARG A 414 12.25 -13.23 -21.50
C ARG A 414 13.53 -12.49 -21.88
N ASN A 415 13.48 -11.67 -22.92
CA ASN A 415 14.64 -10.90 -23.37
C ASN A 415 15.05 -9.80 -22.38
N ILE A 416 14.08 -9.14 -21.73
CA ILE A 416 14.35 -8.18 -20.66
C ILE A 416 15.08 -8.86 -19.49
N ILE A 417 14.59 -10.02 -19.05
CA ILE A 417 15.21 -10.80 -17.97
C ILE A 417 16.65 -11.20 -18.34
N GLN A 418 16.82 -11.83 -19.49
CA GLN A 418 18.13 -12.37 -19.88
C GLN A 418 19.18 -11.27 -20.09
N LYS A 419 18.79 -10.15 -20.70
CA LYS A 419 19.71 -9.10 -21.11
C LYS A 419 19.94 -8.04 -20.05
N TYR A 420 18.90 -7.58 -19.37
CA TYR A 420 18.95 -6.36 -18.55
C TYR A 420 18.82 -6.63 -17.05
N VAL A 421 17.98 -7.58 -16.63
CA VAL A 421 17.88 -7.94 -15.20
C VAL A 421 19.24 -8.43 -14.69
N THR A 422 19.94 -9.26 -15.47
CA THR A 422 21.30 -9.74 -15.13
C THR A 422 22.32 -8.62 -14.91
N GLN A 423 22.15 -7.45 -15.52
CA GLN A 423 23.05 -6.30 -15.32
C GLN A 423 22.85 -5.60 -13.96
N LEU A 424 21.74 -5.87 -13.27
CA LEU A 424 21.47 -5.34 -11.94
C LEU A 424 22.46 -5.87 -10.90
N GLU A 425 23.01 -7.07 -11.09
CA GLU A 425 24.01 -7.62 -10.18
C GLU A 425 25.20 -6.69 -10.01
N MET A 426 25.73 -6.16 -11.12
CA MET A 426 26.88 -5.25 -11.09
C MET A 426 26.52 -3.81 -10.72
N THR A 427 25.26 -3.41 -10.87
CA THR A 427 24.85 -1.99 -10.74
C THR A 427 24.06 -1.67 -9.47
N MET A 428 23.46 -2.69 -8.85
CA MET A 428 22.63 -2.65 -7.65
C MET A 428 22.95 -3.77 -6.66
N GLY A 429 23.70 -4.81 -7.05
CA GLY A 429 23.98 -5.99 -6.22
C GLY A 429 22.99 -7.13 -6.49
N SER A 430 23.38 -8.34 -6.08
CA SER A 430 22.63 -9.58 -6.33
C SER A 430 21.25 -9.59 -5.66
N ASN A 431 21.12 -9.03 -4.45
CA ASN A 431 19.84 -8.99 -3.75
C ASN A 431 18.78 -8.17 -4.49
N TYR A 432 19.17 -7.01 -5.03
CA TYR A 432 18.28 -6.18 -5.85
C TYR A 432 17.92 -6.88 -7.16
N MET A 433 18.91 -7.50 -7.82
CA MET A 433 18.69 -8.28 -9.04
C MET A 433 17.64 -9.37 -8.83
N GLU A 434 17.80 -10.18 -7.77
CA GLU A 434 16.89 -11.30 -7.48
C GLU A 434 15.48 -10.82 -7.10
N ALA A 435 15.38 -9.68 -6.41
CA ALA A 435 14.09 -9.05 -6.13
C ALA A 435 13.37 -8.64 -7.43
N VAL A 436 14.08 -7.99 -8.35
CA VAL A 436 13.54 -7.60 -9.66
C VAL A 436 13.18 -8.81 -10.52
N ARG A 437 14.05 -9.84 -10.52
CA ARG A 437 13.79 -11.10 -11.22
C ARG A 437 12.49 -11.73 -10.74
N TRP A 438 12.34 -11.89 -9.43
CA TRP A 438 11.15 -12.49 -8.81
C TRP A 438 9.88 -11.73 -9.20
N CYS A 439 9.93 -10.39 -9.21
CA CYS A 439 8.81 -9.57 -9.67
C CYS A 439 8.43 -9.81 -11.13
N ILE A 440 9.40 -9.95 -12.05
CA ILE A 440 9.11 -10.07 -13.49
C ILE A 440 8.76 -11.52 -13.88
N GLU A 441 9.27 -12.51 -13.15
CA GLU A 441 9.00 -13.93 -13.34
C GLU A 441 7.74 -14.41 -12.60
N CYS A 442 7.03 -13.54 -11.86
CA CYS A 442 5.83 -13.96 -11.13
C CYS A 442 4.76 -14.47 -12.10
N GLU A 443 4.30 -15.69 -11.88
CA GLU A 443 3.19 -16.29 -12.62
C GLU A 443 1.94 -16.33 -11.74
N PRO A 444 0.74 -16.10 -12.30
CA PRO A 444 -0.50 -16.21 -11.53
C PRO A 444 -0.65 -17.63 -10.99
N VAL A 445 -0.95 -17.75 -9.70
CA VAL A 445 -1.10 -19.05 -9.04
C VAL A 445 -2.39 -19.72 -9.51
N SER A 446 -2.27 -20.72 -10.37
CA SER A 446 -3.44 -21.36 -10.99
C SER A 446 -4.38 -22.08 -10.00
N ILE A 447 -3.91 -22.47 -8.80
CA ILE A 447 -4.71 -23.04 -7.69
C ILE A 447 -3.92 -22.86 -6.39
N PRO A 448 -4.48 -22.34 -5.27
CA PRO A 448 -3.76 -22.32 -4.00
C PRO A 448 -3.51 -23.76 -3.53
N GLN A 449 -2.27 -24.22 -3.66
CA GLN A 449 -1.84 -25.48 -3.06
C GLN A 449 -1.85 -25.33 -1.54
N GLN A 450 -2.66 -26.14 -0.85
CA GLN A 450 -2.65 -26.20 0.61
C GLN A 450 -1.22 -26.51 1.10
N GLY A 451 -0.61 -25.56 1.80
CA GLY A 451 0.72 -25.71 2.39
C GLY A 451 1.88 -25.00 1.69
N SER A 452 1.65 -24.32 0.55
CA SER A 452 2.64 -23.38 0.02
C SER A 452 2.60 -22.09 0.84
N GLN A 453 3.69 -21.74 1.52
CA GLN A 453 3.86 -20.37 2.03
C GLN A 453 3.82 -19.43 0.82
N SER A 454 2.74 -18.67 0.67
CA SER A 454 2.66 -17.61 -0.33
C SER A 454 3.81 -16.64 -0.06
N GLN A 455 4.81 -16.67 -0.93
CA GLN A 455 5.95 -15.78 -0.87
C GLN A 455 5.45 -14.36 -1.12
N SER A 456 5.51 -13.52 -0.09
CA SER A 456 4.97 -12.17 -0.16
C SER A 456 5.97 -11.20 -0.79
N LEU A 457 5.46 -10.10 -1.37
CA LEU A 457 6.26 -8.94 -1.79
C LEU A 457 7.15 -8.43 -0.63
N GLU A 458 6.68 -8.53 0.62
CA GLU A 458 7.44 -8.16 1.81
C GLU A 458 8.73 -8.97 1.94
N GLU A 459 8.61 -10.29 1.85
CA GLU A 459 9.72 -11.22 2.10
C GLU A 459 10.67 -11.27 0.90
N MET A 460 10.12 -11.39 -0.30
CA MET A 460 10.93 -11.69 -1.50
C MET A 460 11.56 -10.46 -2.12
N VAL A 461 10.96 -9.29 -1.95
CA VAL A 461 11.43 -8.05 -2.58
C VAL A 461 11.92 -7.11 -1.50
N MET A 462 11.05 -6.65 -0.60
CA MET A 462 11.43 -5.63 0.38
C MET A 462 12.54 -6.13 1.31
N GLY A 463 12.47 -7.35 1.82
CA GLY A 463 13.53 -7.94 2.66
C GLY A 463 14.92 -7.94 1.99
N ARG A 464 14.97 -8.11 0.66
CA ARG A 464 16.22 -8.07 -0.12
C ARG A 464 16.72 -6.66 -0.38
N LEU A 465 15.82 -5.67 -0.42
CA LEU A 465 16.16 -4.27 -0.64
C LEU A 465 16.73 -3.57 0.61
N HIS A 466 16.49 -4.07 1.81
CA HIS A 466 16.94 -3.46 3.07
C HIS A 466 18.44 -3.67 3.40
N ILE A 467 19.25 -4.22 2.48
CA ILE A 467 20.64 -4.63 2.74
C ILE A 467 21.65 -3.45 2.62
N LEU A 468 21.18 -2.25 2.28
CA LEU A 468 21.92 -0.97 2.29
C LEU A 468 21.12 0.08 3.04
#